data_AF-A0A3P8MJV0-F1
#
_entry.id   AF-A0A3P8MJV0-F1
#
_cell.length_a   1.000
_cell.length_b   1.000
_cell.length_c   1.000
_cell.angle_alpha   90.00
_cell.angle_beta   90.00
_cell.angle_gamma   90.00
#
_symmetry.space_group_name_H-M   'P 1'
#
loop_
_entity.id
_entity.type
_entity.pdbx_description
1 polymer ?
#
loop_
_entity_poly.entity_id
_entity_poly.type
_entity_poly.pdbx_seq_one_letter_code
_entity_poly.pdbx_strand_id
1 'polypeptide(L)' 'MNRLLIVLVVVAVLGCAMARPEVDITKRGSGCHCPDGTTGIFWAGKCPSGWTFCDRQMYWIVPGECCQQ' A
#
# COMPACT_ATOMS: atom_id res chain seq x y z
N MET A 1 35.02 25.38 12.76
CA MET A 1 34.48 24.02 12.98
C MET A 1 32.97 23.98 13.27
N ASN A 2 32.41 24.83 14.15
CA ASN A 2 30.97 24.79 14.51
C ASN A 2 29.97 24.92 13.34
N ARG A 3 30.27 25.74 12.32
CA ARG A 3 29.33 25.99 11.21
C ARG A 3 29.11 24.76 10.33
N LEU A 4 30.14 23.94 10.13
CA LEU A 4 30.06 22.71 9.33
C LEU A 4 29.21 21.65 10.02
N LEU A 5 29.33 21.53 11.34
CA LEU A 5 28.51 20.63 12.15
C LEU A 5 27.03 20.99 12.09
N ILE A 6 26.70 22.28 12.16
CA ILE A 6 25.30 22.74 12.06
C ILE A 6 24.71 22.42 10.70
N VAL A 7 25.46 22.64 9.61
CA VAL A 7 25.00 22.32 8.24
C VAL A 7 24.76 20.82 8.08
N LEU A 8 25.66 19.97 8.58
CA LEU A 8 25.52 18.52 8.53
C LEU A 8 24.26 18.04 9.27
N VAL A 9 24.00 18.60 10.46
CA VAL A 9 22.81 18.27 11.24
C VAL A 9 21.53 18.68 10.51
N VAL A 10 21.50 19.89 9.94
CA VAL A 10 20.32 20.39 9.21
C VAL A 10 20.04 19.56 7.96
N VAL A 11 21.08 19.18 7.20
CA VAL A 11 20.92 18.32 6.00
C VAL A 11 20.45 16.91 6.37
N ALA A 12 20.98 16.34 7.46
CA ALA A 12 20.55 15.02 7.93
C ALA A 12 19.08 15.02 8.37
N VAL A 13 18.66 16.04 9.13
CA VAL A 13 17.27 16.17 9.61
C VAL A 13 16.30 16.41 8.44
N LEU A 14 16.67 17.28 7.48
CA LEU A 14 15.87 17.49 6.28
C LEU A 14 15.77 16.23 5.43
N GLY A 15 16.86 15.47 5.27
CA GLY A 15 16.88 14.20 4.54
C GLY A 15 15.96 13.12 5.15
N CYS A 16 15.90 13.05 6.49
CA CYS A 16 15.01 12.10 7.18
C CYS A 16 13.52 12.41 7.00
N ALA A 17 13.13 13.68 6.81
CA ALA A 17 11.73 14.05 6.57
C ALA A 17 11.22 13.65 5.16
N MET A 18 12.13 13.48 4.20
CA MET A 18 11.82 13.06 2.82
C MET A 18 11.58 11.56 2.71
N ALA A 19 12.06 10.77 3.69
CA ALA A 19 11.77 9.35 3.81
C ALA A 19 10.33 9.19 4.32
N ARG A 20 9.36 9.62 3.52
CA ARG A 20 7.99 9.19 3.68
C ARG A 20 8.02 7.66 3.63
N PRO A 21 7.56 6.94 4.66
CA PRO A 21 7.12 5.60 4.43
C PRO A 21 5.95 5.75 3.46
N GLU A 22 6.21 5.50 2.18
CA GLU A 22 5.15 5.22 1.24
C GLU A 22 4.45 4.03 1.85
N VAL A 23 3.32 4.30 2.52
CA VAL A 23 2.45 3.27 3.06
C VAL A 23 2.06 2.52 1.82
N ASP A 24 2.73 1.39 1.60
CA ASP A 24 2.62 0.59 0.40
C ASP A 24 1.28 -0.15 0.53
N ILE A 25 0.17 0.60 0.40
CA ILE A 25 -1.20 0.06 0.40
C ILE A 25 -1.39 -0.93 -0.77
N THR A 26 -0.41 -0.97 -1.67
CA THR A 26 -0.23 -1.87 -2.79
C THR A 26 0.53 -3.16 -2.46
N LYS A 27 1.23 -3.27 -1.32
CA LYS A 27 1.95 -4.51 -0.96
C LYS A 27 1.00 -5.50 -0.28
N ARG A 28 0.33 -6.28 -1.13
CA ARG A 28 -0.60 -7.37 -0.81
C ARG A 28 -1.81 -6.89 -0.02
N GLY A 29 -2.88 -6.69 -0.78
CA GLY A 29 -4.23 -6.54 -0.28
C GLY A 29 -4.56 -7.45 0.90
N SER A 30 -5.43 -6.97 1.77
CA SER A 30 -6.01 -7.79 2.82
C SER A 30 -6.67 -9.03 2.20
N GLY A 31 -6.55 -10.18 2.87
CA GLY A 31 -7.23 -11.40 2.43
C GLY A 31 -8.74 -11.14 2.36
N CYS A 32 -9.36 -11.54 1.26
CA CYS A 32 -10.79 -11.44 1.05
C CYS A 32 -11.37 -12.82 0.75
N HIS A 33 -12.67 -12.98 0.90
CA HIS A 33 -13.36 -14.23 0.59
C HIS A 33 -14.24 -14.02 -0.62
N CYS A 34 -14.11 -14.92 -1.58
CA CYS A 34 -14.92 -14.95 -2.78
C CYS A 34 -16.23 -15.73 -2.51
N PRO A 35 -17.33 -15.44 -3.22
CA PRO A 35 -18.63 -16.10 -3.03
C PRO A 35 -18.63 -17.60 -3.30
N ASP A 36 -17.66 -18.09 -4.07
CA ASP A 36 -17.41 -19.51 -4.35
C ASP A 36 -16.72 -20.25 -3.19
N GLY A 37 -16.44 -19.56 -2.08
CA GLY A 37 -15.80 -20.10 -0.89
C GLY A 37 -14.27 -20.12 -0.98
N THR A 38 -13.68 -19.61 -2.06
CA THR A 38 -12.23 -19.46 -2.19
C THR A 38 -11.73 -18.18 -1.52
N THR A 39 -10.43 -18.08 -1.33
CA THR A 39 -9.78 -16.89 -0.78
C THR A 39 -9.02 -16.13 -1.85
N GLY A 40 -9.14 -14.81 -1.80
CA GLY A 40 -8.48 -13.89 -2.72
C GLY A 40 -7.72 -12.78 -1.99
N ILE A 41 -7.26 -11.82 -2.76
CA ILE A 41 -6.58 -10.62 -2.29
C ILE A 41 -7.44 -9.40 -2.65
N PHE A 42 -7.68 -8.52 -1.68
CA PHE A 42 -8.42 -7.27 -1.89
C PHE A 42 -7.54 -6.21 -2.55
N TRP A 43 -7.97 -5.67 -3.69
CA TRP A 43 -7.29 -4.57 -4.35
C TRP A 43 -8.15 -3.32 -4.28
N ALA A 44 -7.57 -2.22 -3.80
CA ALA A 44 -8.22 -0.91 -3.88
C ALA A 44 -8.36 -0.52 -5.37
N GLY A 45 -9.59 -0.48 -5.87
CA GLY A 45 -9.87 -0.35 -7.30
C GLY A 45 -10.00 -1.70 -8.01
N LYS A 46 -9.46 -1.80 -9.23
CA LYS A 46 -9.65 -2.97 -10.11
C LYS A 46 -8.60 -4.05 -9.91
N CYS A 47 -8.98 -5.29 -10.22
CA CYS A 47 -8.04 -6.40 -10.27
C CYS A 47 -6.87 -6.14 -11.23
N PRO A 48 -5.63 -6.44 -10.84
CA PRO A 48 -4.47 -6.38 -11.73
C PRO A 48 -4.55 -7.45 -12.82
N SER A 49 -3.83 -7.24 -13.92
CA SER A 49 -3.77 -8.19 -15.02
C SER A 49 -3.24 -9.56 -14.57
N GLY A 50 -3.91 -10.64 -14.98
CA GLY A 50 -3.57 -12.01 -14.57
C GLY A 50 -4.27 -12.46 -13.28
N TRP A 51 -5.12 -11.62 -12.70
CA TRP A 51 -6.02 -11.99 -11.61
C TRP A 51 -7.47 -12.00 -12.11
N THR A 52 -8.25 -12.92 -11.57
CA THR A 52 -9.68 -13.06 -11.85
C THR A 52 -10.47 -12.29 -10.80
N PHE A 53 -11.35 -11.39 -11.25
CA PHE A 53 -12.33 -10.73 -10.40
C PHE A 53 -13.29 -11.78 -9.84
N CYS A 54 -13.47 -11.80 -8.51
CA CYS A 54 -14.46 -12.67 -7.89
C CYS A 54 -15.60 -11.90 -7.20
N ASP A 55 -15.31 -10.75 -6.59
CA ASP A 55 -16.32 -9.97 -5.86
C ASP A 55 -15.92 -8.50 -5.71
N ARG A 56 -16.91 -7.63 -5.51
CA ARG A 56 -16.68 -6.22 -5.17
C ARG A 56 -16.86 -6.03 -3.67
N GLN A 57 -15.82 -5.54 -3.01
CA GLN A 57 -15.80 -5.40 -1.55
C GLN A 57 -15.40 -3.99 -1.13
N MET A 58 -15.74 -3.64 0.11
CA MET A 58 -15.41 -2.35 0.70
C MET A 58 -14.57 -2.61 1.95
N TYR A 59 -13.29 -2.31 1.88
CA TYR A 59 -12.37 -2.52 2.99
C TYR A 59 -12.16 -1.19 3.71
N TRP A 60 -12.67 -1.07 4.93
CA TRP A 60 -12.53 0.14 5.78
C TRP A 60 -12.80 1.46 5.04
N ILE A 61 -13.89 1.50 4.26
CA ILE A 61 -14.36 2.66 3.48
C ILE A 61 -13.70 2.82 2.10
N VAL A 62 -12.70 2.01 1.77
CA VAL A 62 -12.10 1.99 0.43
C VAL A 62 -12.85 1.00 -0.46
N PRO A 63 -13.49 1.43 -1.56
CA PRO A 63 -14.08 0.51 -2.52
C PRO A 63 -12.98 -0.20 -3.32
N GLY A 64 -13.17 -1.49 -3.56
CA GLY A 64 -12.23 -2.29 -4.32
C GLY A 64 -12.79 -3.62 -4.77
N GLU A 65 -11.91 -4.44 -5.32
CA GLU A 65 -12.24 -5.73 -5.89
C GLU A 65 -11.45 -6.82 -5.16
N CYS A 66 -12.13 -7.91 -4.81
CA CYS A 66 -11.51 -9.14 -4.38
C CYS A 66 -11.11 -9.93 -5.62
N CYS A 67 -9.83 -10.26 -5.72
CA CYS A 67 -9.24 -10.88 -6.89
C CYS A 67 -8.53 -12.17 -6.50
N GLN A 68 -8.68 -13.21 -7.32
CA GLN A 68 -8.04 -14.51 -7.17
C GLN A 68 -7.09 -14.81 -8.35
N GLN A 69 -6.12 -15.70 -8.14
CA GLN A 69 -5.22 -16.18 -9.21
C GLN A 69 -5.64 -17.56 -9.67
#